data_AF-A0A852CR24-F1
#
_entry.id   AF-A0A852CR24-F1
#
_cell.length_a   1.000
_cell.length_b   1.000
_cell.length_c   1.000
_cell.angle_alpha   90.00
_cell.angle_beta   90.00
_cell.angle_gamma   90.00
#
_symmetry.space_group_name_H-M   'P 1'
#
loop_
_entity.id
_entity.type
_entity.pdbx_description
1 polymer ?
#
loop_
_entity_poly.entity_id
_entity_poly.type
_entity_poly.pdbx_seq_one_letter_code
_entity_poly.pdbx_strand_id
1 'polypeptide(L)'
;SGMNGTAIENFVCVIFNVSFMNCTWHVGSTASGETQYYLYWKTSRKEDFTGCQNYIKDIYGRHTGCRFQNVTIENKRADFLINGCKKKLLLINCISNYIVAEILTPPINITVNCTEASRSCEIQWQPPRTSHVKRHGCFRYEIVIENK
;
A
#
# COMPACT_ATOMS: atom_id res chain seq x y z
N SER A 1 5.40 -34.55 -1.70
CA SER A 1 6.70 -33.86 -1.61
C SER A 1 6.50 -32.43 -2.04
N GLY A 2 6.67 -31.46 -1.13
CA GLY A 2 6.37 -30.04 -1.40
C GLY A 2 7.62 -29.28 -1.83
N MET A 3 7.56 -28.60 -2.98
CA MET A 3 8.55 -27.58 -3.34
C MET A 3 8.26 -26.32 -2.50
N ASN A 4 8.75 -26.33 -1.26
CA ASN A 4 8.59 -25.24 -0.30
C ASN A 4 9.59 -24.10 -0.58
N GLY A 5 9.41 -23.44 -1.71
CA GLY A 5 10.12 -22.21 -2.07
C GLY A 5 9.19 -21.31 -2.88
N THR A 6 8.56 -20.34 -2.22
CA THR A 6 7.88 -19.26 -2.94
C THR A 6 8.92 -18.46 -3.69
N ALA A 7 8.64 -18.07 -4.94
CA ALA A 7 9.61 -17.34 -5.76
C ALA A 7 10.02 -15.96 -5.17
N ILE A 8 9.31 -15.49 -4.15
CA ILE A 8 9.55 -14.26 -3.40
C ILE A 8 9.34 -14.54 -1.90
N GLU A 9 9.88 -13.67 -1.07
CA GLU A 9 9.67 -13.63 0.39
C GLU A 9 9.27 -12.20 0.81
N ASN A 10 8.74 -12.02 2.03
CA ASN A 10 8.39 -10.70 2.61
C ASN A 10 7.61 -9.74 1.68
N PHE A 11 6.55 -10.23 1.02
CA PHE A 11 5.69 -9.38 0.19
C PHE A 11 4.84 -8.43 1.04
N VAL A 12 5.03 -7.12 0.86
CA VAL A 12 4.31 -6.05 1.56
C VAL A 12 3.80 -5.02 0.57
N CYS A 13 2.52 -4.63 0.67
CA CYS A 13 1.97 -3.48 -0.06
C CYS A 13 1.39 -2.44 0.91
N VAL A 14 1.69 -1.15 0.63
CA VAL A 14 1.16 0.00 1.37
C VAL A 14 0.61 1.06 0.41
N ILE A 15 -0.58 1.56 0.69
CA ILE A 15 -1.13 2.79 0.09
C ILE A 15 -0.54 3.99 0.83
N PHE A 16 -0.21 5.05 0.09
CA PHE A 16 0.23 6.33 0.62
C PHE A 16 -0.26 7.46 -0.31
N ASN A 17 -0.29 8.69 0.20
CA ASN A 17 -0.74 9.87 -0.57
C ASN A 17 -2.08 9.65 -1.31
N VAL A 18 -3.04 9.00 -0.66
CA VAL A 18 -4.43 8.72 -1.12
C VAL A 18 -4.57 7.72 -2.27
N SER A 19 -3.70 7.73 -3.28
CA SER A 19 -3.89 6.91 -4.50
C SER A 19 -2.61 6.29 -5.07
N PHE A 20 -1.50 6.34 -4.32
CA PHE A 20 -0.27 5.64 -4.69
C PHE A 20 -0.14 4.36 -3.87
N MET A 21 0.38 3.29 -4.46
CA MET A 21 0.67 2.05 -3.75
C MET A 21 2.09 1.58 -4.05
N ASN A 22 2.89 1.38 -3.01
CA ASN A 22 4.19 0.73 -3.11
C ASN A 22 4.03 -0.72 -2.66
N CYS A 23 4.46 -1.66 -3.49
CA CYS A 23 4.61 -3.06 -3.14
C CYS A 23 6.10 -3.44 -3.20
N THR A 24 6.61 -4.18 -2.23
CA THR A 24 8.00 -4.66 -2.18
C THR A 24 8.05 -6.13 -1.78
N TRP A 25 9.07 -6.83 -2.23
CA TRP A 25 9.35 -8.23 -1.87
C TRP A 25 10.86 -8.49 -1.90
N HIS A 26 11.27 -9.56 -1.23
CA HIS A 26 12.60 -10.12 -1.39
C HIS A 26 12.58 -11.21 -2.47
N VAL A 27 13.72 -11.36 -3.15
CA VAL A 27 13.97 -12.52 -4.03
C VAL A 27 14.02 -13.76 -3.15
N GLY A 28 13.21 -14.78 -3.48
CA GLY A 28 13.18 -16.02 -2.70
C GLY A 28 14.54 -16.71 -2.70
N SER A 29 14.94 -17.28 -1.57
CA SER A 29 16.23 -17.95 -1.36
C SER A 29 16.57 -19.06 -2.36
N THR A 30 15.57 -19.65 -3.02
CA THR A 30 15.71 -20.69 -4.05
C THR A 30 15.59 -20.19 -5.49
N ALA A 31 15.45 -18.88 -5.73
CA ALA A 31 15.27 -18.31 -7.07
C ALA A 31 16.61 -18.21 -7.83
N SER A 32 16.59 -18.48 -9.14
CA SER A 32 17.78 -18.35 -9.99
C SER A 32 18.17 -16.87 -10.19
N GLY A 33 19.45 -16.62 -10.46
CA GLY A 33 19.94 -15.27 -10.79
C GLY A 33 19.24 -14.62 -12.00
N GLU A 34 18.74 -15.44 -12.93
CA GLU A 34 18.02 -15.02 -14.13
C GLU A 34 16.52 -14.78 -13.91
N THR A 35 16.01 -15.03 -12.70
CA THR A 35 14.57 -14.85 -12.40
C THR A 35 14.20 -13.36 -12.39
N GLN A 36 13.30 -12.97 -13.29
CA GLN A 36 12.67 -11.65 -13.34
C GLN A 36 11.23 -11.71 -12.79
N TYR A 37 10.76 -10.61 -12.19
CA TYR A 37 9.45 -10.55 -11.54
C TYR A 37 8.48 -9.56 -12.20
N TYR A 38 7.24 -9.97 -12.41
CA TYR A 38 6.17 -9.11 -12.93
C TYR A 38 4.98 -9.13 -11.99
N LEU A 39 4.62 -7.96 -11.45
CA LEU A 39 3.51 -7.79 -10.52
C LEU A 39 2.27 -7.25 -11.24
N TYR A 40 1.13 -7.85 -10.92
CA TYR A 40 -0.20 -7.39 -11.31
C TYR A 40 -1.12 -7.41 -10.08
N TRP A 41 -2.16 -6.58 -10.07
CA TRP A 41 -3.14 -6.50 -8.98
C TRP A 41 -4.56 -6.20 -9.50
N LYS A 42 -5.56 -6.45 -8.66
CA LYS A 42 -6.97 -6.04 -8.86
C LYS A 42 -7.73 -5.97 -7.55
N THR A 43 -8.86 -5.25 -7.49
CA THR A 43 -9.68 -5.16 -6.25
C THR A 43 -10.89 -6.08 -6.25
N SER A 44 -11.50 -6.31 -7.42
CA SER A 44 -12.68 -7.15 -7.55
C SER A 44 -12.47 -8.32 -8.50
N ARG A 45 -13.34 -9.33 -8.40
CA ARG A 45 -13.37 -10.46 -9.33
C ARG A 45 -13.84 -10.08 -10.74
N LYS A 46 -14.45 -8.89 -10.90
CA LYS A 46 -14.98 -8.37 -12.17
C LYS A 46 -13.97 -7.50 -12.93
N GLU A 47 -12.92 -7.02 -12.25
CA GLU A 47 -11.83 -6.27 -12.85
C GLU A 47 -10.77 -7.17 -13.47
N ASP A 48 -10.16 -6.66 -14.54
CA ASP A 48 -8.91 -7.17 -15.08
C ASP A 48 -7.71 -6.80 -14.20
N PHE A 49 -6.64 -7.58 -14.36
CA PHE A 49 -5.39 -7.36 -13.65
C PHE A 49 -4.63 -6.13 -14.19
N THR A 50 -4.46 -5.11 -13.35
CA THR A 50 -3.59 -3.96 -13.64
C THR A 50 -2.13 -4.35 -13.44
N GLY A 51 -1.31 -4.23 -14.48
CA GLY A 51 0.13 -4.47 -14.41
C GLY A 51 0.91 -3.32 -13.75
N CYS A 52 2.07 -3.62 -13.22
CA CYS A 52 2.97 -2.63 -12.64
C CYS A 52 3.36 -1.52 -13.63
N GLN A 53 3.25 -0.26 -13.18
CA GLN A 53 3.60 0.92 -13.97
C GLN A 53 5.07 1.32 -13.82
N ASN A 54 5.65 1.16 -12.63
CA ASN A 54 7.04 1.54 -12.35
C ASN A 54 7.70 0.55 -11.37
N TYR A 55 8.65 -0.24 -11.87
CA TYR A 55 9.34 -1.26 -11.08
C TYR A 55 10.51 -0.69 -10.27
N ILE A 56 10.62 -1.14 -9.02
CA ILE A 56 11.81 -0.97 -8.18
C ILE A 56 12.74 -2.14 -8.48
N LYS A 57 14.03 -1.86 -8.68
CA LYS A 57 15.05 -2.83 -9.07
C LYS A 57 16.12 -2.99 -7.98
N ASP A 58 16.64 -4.21 -7.84
CA ASP A 58 17.88 -4.45 -7.08
C ASP A 58 19.13 -4.12 -7.90
N ILE A 59 20.30 -4.30 -7.29
CA ILE A 59 21.61 -4.06 -7.93
C ILE A 59 21.90 -4.95 -9.15
N TYR A 60 21.13 -6.03 -9.32
CA TYR A 60 21.22 -6.96 -10.45
C TYR A 60 20.14 -6.69 -11.52
N GLY A 61 19.33 -5.63 -11.36
CA GLY A 61 18.26 -5.26 -12.29
C GLY A 61 16.98 -6.09 -12.17
N ARG A 62 16.87 -6.97 -11.16
CA ARG A 62 15.67 -7.77 -10.89
C ARG A 62 14.63 -6.91 -10.19
N HIS A 63 13.37 -7.06 -10.57
CA HIS A 63 12.26 -6.35 -9.96
C HIS A 63 12.02 -6.88 -8.53
N THR A 64 12.20 -6.01 -7.54
CA THR A 64 11.99 -6.27 -6.10
C THR A 64 10.88 -5.42 -5.51
N GLY A 65 10.24 -4.59 -6.33
CA GLY A 65 9.06 -3.83 -5.96
C GLY A 65 8.36 -3.20 -7.14
N CYS A 66 7.22 -2.58 -6.87
CA CYS A 66 6.43 -1.83 -7.81
C CYS A 66 5.85 -0.58 -7.16
N ARG A 67 5.72 0.49 -7.94
CA ARG A 67 4.90 1.66 -7.63
C ARG A 67 3.72 1.74 -8.59
N PHE A 68 2.52 1.82 -8.04
CA PHE A 68 1.28 2.07 -8.76
C PHE A 68 0.76 3.47 -8.44
N GLN A 69 0.04 4.05 -9.40
CA GLN A 69 -0.63 5.34 -9.34
C GLN A 69 -2.13 5.15 -9.63
N ASN A 70 -2.97 6.07 -9.15
CA ASN A 70 -4.43 6.04 -9.32
C ASN A 70 -5.08 4.75 -8.78
N VAL A 71 -4.56 4.26 -7.65
CA VAL A 71 -5.04 3.09 -6.93
C VAL A 71 -6.25 3.46 -6.07
N THR A 72 -7.37 2.77 -6.29
CA THR A 72 -8.60 2.88 -5.49
C THR A 72 -8.93 1.50 -4.93
N ILE A 73 -8.89 1.30 -3.61
CA ILE A 73 -9.20 0.00 -2.97
C ILE A 73 -10.35 0.15 -1.97
N GLU A 74 -11.59 0.07 -2.45
CA GLU A 74 -12.78 0.35 -1.63
C GLU A 74 -12.87 -0.50 -0.34
N ASN A 75 -12.46 -1.77 -0.41
CA ASN A 75 -12.64 -2.74 0.69
C ASN A 75 -11.32 -3.14 1.39
N LYS A 76 -10.25 -2.33 1.28
CA LYS A 76 -8.88 -2.62 1.76
C LYS A 76 -8.24 -3.93 1.23
N ARG A 77 -8.92 -4.65 0.33
CA ARG A 77 -8.55 -5.99 -0.11
C ARG A 77 -8.26 -5.99 -1.61
N ALA A 78 -7.17 -6.67 -1.97
CA ALA A 78 -6.77 -6.86 -3.36
C ALA A 78 -6.25 -8.29 -3.59
N ASP A 79 -6.37 -8.76 -4.82
CA ASP A 79 -5.68 -9.95 -5.31
C ASP A 79 -4.41 -9.51 -6.05
N PHE A 80 -3.27 -10.10 -5.73
CA PHE A 80 -1.99 -9.86 -6.38
C PHE A 80 -1.51 -11.12 -7.12
N LEU A 81 -0.86 -10.90 -8.27
CA LEU A 81 -0.31 -11.94 -9.13
C LEU A 81 1.15 -11.60 -9.43
N ILE A 82 2.05 -12.54 -9.13
CA ILE A 82 3.47 -12.43 -9.48
C ILE A 82 3.86 -13.58 -10.41
N ASN A 83 4.44 -13.24 -11.56
CA ASN A 83 4.95 -14.14 -12.61
C ASN A 83 3.93 -15.02 -13.37
N GLY A 84 2.62 -14.74 -13.27
CA GLY A 84 1.60 -15.27 -14.19
C GLY A 84 1.00 -16.64 -13.81
N CYS A 85 -0.32 -16.71 -13.61
CA CYS A 85 -1.04 -17.88 -13.07
C CYS A 85 -1.29 -19.01 -14.12
N LYS A 86 -0.23 -19.59 -14.74
CA LYS A 86 -0.36 -20.63 -15.79
C LYS A 86 -0.84 -22.00 -15.25
N LYS A 87 -2.07 -22.39 -15.60
CA LYS A 87 -2.85 -23.56 -15.17
C LYS A 87 -2.21 -24.98 -15.19
N LYS A 88 -0.95 -25.16 -15.62
CA LYS A 88 -0.35 -26.50 -15.81
C LYS A 88 1.14 -26.66 -15.46
N LEU A 89 1.88 -25.62 -15.06
CA LEU A 89 3.27 -25.80 -14.63
C LEU A 89 3.73 -24.74 -13.62
N LEU A 90 4.08 -25.24 -12.43
CA LEU A 90 4.99 -24.78 -11.37
C LEU A 90 5.46 -23.30 -11.27
N LEU A 91 5.53 -22.84 -10.01
CA LEU A 91 6.03 -21.55 -9.50
C LEU A 91 5.18 -20.33 -9.88
N ILE A 92 4.10 -20.15 -9.12
CA ILE A 92 3.14 -19.07 -9.27
C ILE A 92 2.77 -18.52 -7.88
N ASN A 93 3.12 -17.26 -7.61
CA ASN A 93 2.70 -16.59 -6.38
C ASN A 93 1.43 -15.76 -6.66
N CYS A 94 0.27 -16.43 -6.61
CA CYS A 94 -1.04 -15.79 -6.65
C CYS A 94 -1.51 -15.53 -5.20
N ILE A 95 -1.42 -14.29 -4.73
CA ILE A 95 -1.75 -13.86 -3.35
C ILE A 95 -3.16 -13.28 -3.37
N SER A 96 -4.15 -14.04 -2.91
CA SER A 96 -5.56 -13.60 -2.90
C SER A 96 -5.96 -12.96 -1.58
N ASN A 97 -6.91 -12.03 -1.65
CA ASN A 97 -7.59 -11.43 -0.49
C ASN A 97 -6.64 -10.71 0.50
N TYR A 98 -5.52 -10.18 -0.03
CA TYR A 98 -4.49 -9.48 0.73
C TYR A 98 -5.03 -8.16 1.29
N ILE A 99 -4.81 -7.88 2.57
CA ILE A 99 -5.21 -6.63 3.21
C ILE A 99 -4.10 -5.61 3.00
N VAL A 100 -4.36 -4.58 2.20
CA VAL A 100 -3.43 -3.48 1.95
C VAL A 100 -3.59 -2.44 3.06
N ALA A 101 -2.48 -2.10 3.72
CA ALA A 101 -2.44 -1.05 4.73
C ALA A 101 -2.37 0.34 4.05
N GLU A 102 -2.92 1.36 4.70
CA GLU A 102 -2.80 2.76 4.26
C GLU A 102 -2.00 3.57 5.28
N ILE A 103 -0.96 4.25 4.80
CA ILE A 103 -0.23 5.26 5.56
C ILE A 103 -1.03 6.56 5.45
N LEU A 104 -1.68 6.93 6.55
CA LEU A 104 -2.46 8.15 6.64
C LEU A 104 -1.56 9.39 6.56
N THR A 105 -2.05 10.42 5.89
CA THR A 105 -1.45 11.76 5.97
C THR A 105 -1.77 12.41 7.34
N PRO A 106 -1.05 13.45 7.78
CA PRO A 106 -1.46 14.27 8.90
C PRO A 106 -2.82 14.95 8.65
N PRO A 107 -3.51 15.43 9.71
CA PRO A 107 -4.67 16.31 9.56
C PRO A 107 -4.34 17.53 8.69
N ILE A 108 -5.32 18.00 7.92
CA ILE A 108 -5.15 19.14 7.01
C ILE A 108 -5.93 20.36 7.54
N ASN A 109 -5.57 21.55 7.07
CA ASN A 109 -6.22 22.81 7.45
C ASN A 109 -6.29 22.99 8.98
N ILE A 110 -5.16 22.77 9.66
CA ILE A 110 -5.03 23.04 11.09
C ILE A 110 -5.04 24.56 11.29
N THR A 111 -6.02 25.05 12.05
CA THR A 111 -6.16 26.47 12.41
C THR A 111 -6.19 26.62 13.92
N VAL A 112 -5.66 27.74 14.41
CA VAL A 112 -5.68 28.12 15.82
C VAL A 112 -6.22 29.53 15.91
N ASN A 113 -7.28 29.72 16.68
CA ASN A 113 -7.89 31.02 16.93
C ASN A 113 -7.89 31.31 18.44
N CYS A 114 -7.00 32.18 18.89
CA CYS A 114 -6.91 32.60 20.29
C CYS A 114 -7.61 33.94 20.48
N THR A 115 -8.50 34.02 21.47
CA THR A 115 -9.27 35.22 21.78
C THR A 115 -8.87 35.74 23.17
N GLU A 116 -8.21 36.90 23.20
CA GLU A 116 -7.72 37.54 24.43
C GLU A 116 -8.84 37.80 25.46
N ALA A 117 -10.02 38.21 25.00
CA ALA A 117 -11.16 38.51 25.86
C ALA A 117 -11.67 37.30 26.66
N SER A 118 -11.53 36.08 26.13
CA SER A 118 -11.91 34.83 26.80
C SER A 118 -10.72 34.02 27.31
N ARG A 119 -9.47 34.46 27.02
CA ARG A 119 -8.22 33.72 27.28
C ARG A 119 -8.26 32.26 26.83
N SER A 120 -8.91 32.00 25.69
CA SER A 120 -9.11 30.66 25.15
C SER A 120 -8.62 30.57 23.71
N CYS A 121 -8.01 29.44 23.36
CA CYS A 121 -7.68 29.10 21.99
C CYS A 121 -8.56 27.96 21.49
N GLU A 122 -9.22 28.18 20.36
CA GLU A 122 -9.89 27.13 19.60
C GLU A 122 -8.91 26.55 18.57
N ILE A 123 -8.76 25.22 18.55
CA ILE A 123 -7.94 24.50 17.56
C ILE A 123 -8.88 23.66 16.71
N GLN A 124 -8.90 23.91 15.40
CA GLN A 124 -9.70 23.16 14.45
C GLN A 124 -8.80 22.49 13.41
N TRP A 125 -9.23 21.35 12.87
CA TRP A 125 -8.57 20.68 11.76
C TRP A 125 -9.58 19.86 10.96
N GLN A 126 -9.23 19.54 9.72
CA GLN A 126 -9.97 18.60 8.90
C GLN A 126 -9.27 17.22 8.94
N PRO A 127 -10.04 16.11 8.90
CA PRO A 127 -9.48 14.77 8.83
C PRO A 127 -8.52 14.60 7.64
N PRO A 128 -7.53 13.70 7.74
CA PRO A 128 -6.62 13.43 6.64
C PRO A 128 -7.37 12.86 5.44
N ARG A 129 -6.85 13.12 4.24
CA ARG A 129 -7.37 12.48 3.02
C ARG A 129 -7.02 11.00 3.06
N THR A 130 -7.98 10.14 2.71
CA THR A 130 -7.79 8.69 2.66
C THR A 130 -8.29 8.09 1.36
N SER A 131 -7.75 6.93 1.01
CA SER A 131 -8.09 6.18 -0.21
C SER A 131 -9.50 5.55 -0.18
N HIS A 132 -10.02 5.26 1.02
CA HIS A 132 -11.29 4.53 1.19
C HIS A 132 -12.07 4.82 2.49
N VAL A 133 -11.47 5.47 3.52
CA VAL A 133 -12.13 5.68 4.82
C VAL A 133 -13.09 6.87 4.75
N LYS A 134 -14.36 6.58 4.44
CA LYS A 134 -15.45 7.59 4.44
C LYS A 134 -16.00 7.93 5.83
N ARG A 135 -15.62 7.18 6.89
CA ARG A 135 -16.19 7.33 8.25
C ARG A 135 -15.27 8.13 9.17
N HIS A 136 -15.65 9.38 9.46
CA HIS A 136 -14.91 10.29 10.34
C HIS A 136 -14.66 9.76 11.76
N GLY A 137 -15.59 8.95 12.31
CA GLY A 137 -15.45 8.36 13.64
C GLY A 137 -14.38 7.27 13.80
N CYS A 138 -13.60 6.96 12.75
CA CYS A 138 -12.50 5.99 12.81
C CYS A 138 -11.14 6.62 13.18
N PHE A 139 -11.03 7.96 13.22
CA PHE A 139 -9.78 8.64 13.55
C PHE A 139 -9.72 8.98 15.04
N ARG A 140 -8.54 8.75 15.64
CA ARG A 140 -8.16 9.29 16.95
C ARG A 140 -6.97 10.21 16.73
N TYR A 141 -6.99 11.37 17.35
CA TYR A 141 -5.96 12.40 17.20
C TYR A 141 -5.16 12.53 18.50
N GLU A 142 -3.91 12.94 18.34
CA GLU A 142 -3.00 13.36 19.41
C GLU A 142 -2.65 14.83 19.14
N ILE A 143 -2.61 15.65 20.19
CA ILE A 143 -2.27 17.07 20.11
C ILE A 143 -1.12 17.31 21.08
N VAL A 144 0.03 17.71 20.56
CA VAL A 144 1.19 18.11 21.35
C VAL A 144 1.24 19.64 21.35
N ILE A 145 1.22 20.23 22.54
CA ILE A 145 1.32 21.68 22.75
C ILE A 145 2.61 21.94 23.52
N GLU A 146 3.55 22.64 22.88
CA GLU A 146 4.82 23.02 23.48
C GLU A 146 4.80 24.50 23.84
N ASN A 147 4.96 24.82 25.13
CA ASN A 147 5.28 26.18 25.56
C ASN A 147 6.79 26.41 25.36
N LYS A 148 7.14 27.59 24.83
CA LYS A 148 8.52 28.10 24.75
C LYS A 148 8.82 29.06 25.90
#